data_AF-A0AAW6PFU6-F1
#
_entry.id   AF-A0AAW6PFU6-F1
#
_cell.length_a   1.000
_cell.length_b   1.000
_cell.length_c   1.000
_cell.angle_alpha   90.00
_cell.angle_beta   90.00
_cell.angle_gamma   90.00
#
_symmetry.space_group_name_H-M   'P 1'
#
loop_
_entity.id
_entity.type
_entity.pdbx_description
1 polymer ?
#
loop_
_entity_poly.entity_id
_entity_poly.type
_entity_poly.pdbx_seq_one_letter_code
_entity_poly.pdbx_strand_id
1 'polypeptide(L)' 'MNLAAQVLHHPLTSTTLSELYDAAQSRQSALVNLLRLLAGAPDLGAPTKEVLDGTFGAQEYLAADAERLHAAAEGYTQP' A
#
# COMPACT_ATOMS: atom_id res chain seq x y z
N MET A 1 -14.43 -21.98 -2.43
CA MET A 1 -14.69 -20.53 -2.56
C MET A 1 -13.50 -19.81 -1.93
N ASN A 2 -12.62 -19.23 -2.75
CA ASN A 2 -11.34 -18.65 -2.30
C ASN A 2 -11.45 -17.12 -2.31
N LEU A 3 -11.76 -16.55 -1.14
CA LEU A 3 -12.02 -15.11 -0.97
C LEU A 3 -10.79 -14.25 -1.31
N ALA A 4 -9.58 -14.82 -1.21
CA ALA A 4 -8.32 -14.12 -1.47
C ALA A 4 -8.07 -13.82 -2.96
N ALA A 5 -8.68 -14.60 -3.87
CA ALA A 5 -8.52 -14.39 -5.32
C ALA A 5 -9.40 -13.26 -5.86
N GLN A 6 -10.50 -12.92 -5.17
CA GLN A 6 -11.43 -11.88 -5.61
C GLN A 6 -11.01 -10.45 -5.22
N VAL A 7 -10.12 -10.30 -4.23
CA VAL A 7 -9.62 -8.98 -3.81
C VAL A 7 -8.47 -8.49 -4.71
N LEU A 8 -7.79 -9.40 -5.42
CA LEU A 8 -6.59 -9.06 -6.23
C LEU A 8 -6.87 -8.81 -7.72
N HIS A 9 -8.09 -9.03 -8.19
CA HIS A 9 -8.48 -8.80 -9.58
C HIS A 9 -9.85 -8.13 -9.64
N HIS A 10 -9.98 -6.91 -9.14
CA HIS A 10 -10.94 -6.03 -9.82
C HIS A 10 -10.22 -5.52 -11.07
N PRO A 11 -10.64 -5.91 -12.28
CA PRO A 11 -10.12 -5.29 -13.47
C PRO A 11 -10.53 -3.83 -13.36
N LEU A 12 -9.54 -2.97 -13.22
CA LEU A 12 -9.65 -1.53 -13.29
C LEU A 12 -10.06 -1.14 -14.71
N THR A 13 -11.27 -1.50 -15.12
CA THR A 13 -11.91 -1.01 -16.33
C THR A 13 -12.20 0.47 -16.11
N SER A 14 -11.30 1.32 -16.59
CA SER A 14 -11.32 2.78 -16.54
C SER A 14 -10.97 3.41 -15.18
N THR A 15 -9.74 3.19 -14.69
CA THR A 15 -9.23 4.02 -13.58
C THR A 15 -8.99 5.44 -14.08
N THR A 16 -9.65 6.41 -13.48
CA THR A 16 -9.39 7.82 -13.78
C THR A 16 -8.07 8.27 -13.16
N LEU A 17 -7.46 9.34 -13.70
CA LEU A 17 -6.26 9.95 -13.10
C LEU A 17 -6.45 10.26 -11.61
N SER A 18 -7.63 10.77 -11.24
CA SER A 18 -7.99 11.06 -9.83
C SER A 18 -7.95 9.80 -8.96
N GLU A 19 -8.52 8.69 -9.45
CA GLU A 19 -8.53 7.43 -8.72
C GLU A 19 -7.12 6.85 -8.53
N LEU A 20 -6.19 7.07 -9.47
CA LEU A 20 -4.79 6.67 -9.32
C LEU A 20 -4.08 7.46 -8.22
N TYR A 21 -4.28 8.78 -8.17
CA TYR A 21 -3.71 9.62 -7.12
C TYR A 21 -4.34 9.34 -5.75
N ASP A 22 -5.66 9.16 -5.67
CA ASP A 22 -6.35 8.79 -4.44
C ASP A 22 -5.86 7.43 -3.93
N ALA A 23 -5.68 6.48 -4.86
CA ALA A 23 -5.14 5.17 -4.55
C ALA A 23 -3.70 5.28 -4.00
N ALA A 24 -2.84 6.05 -4.65
CA ALA A 24 -1.48 6.26 -4.18
C ALA A 24 -1.41 6.93 -2.80
N GLN A 25 -2.21 7.98 -2.60
CA GLN A 25 -2.29 8.71 -1.34
C GLN A 25 -2.75 7.78 -0.20
N SER A 26 -3.70 6.89 -0.49
CA SER A 26 -4.15 5.86 0.44
C SER A 26 -3.01 4.92 0.85
N ARG A 27 -2.16 4.49 -0.08
CA ARG A 27 -1.02 3.59 0.17
C ARG A 27 0.05 4.26 1.02
N GLN A 28 0.37 5.52 0.71
CA GLN A 28 1.29 6.32 1.51
C GLN A 28 0.74 6.55 2.93
N SER A 29 -0.56 6.82 3.06
CA SER A 29 -1.20 7.00 4.38
C SER A 29 -1.17 5.71 5.21
N ALA A 30 -1.42 4.56 4.59
CA ALA A 30 -1.29 3.26 5.24
C ALA A 30 0.14 2.99 5.71
N LEU A 31 1.14 3.30 4.88
CA LEU A 31 2.56 3.19 5.23
C LEU A 31 2.92 4.06 6.44
N VAL A 32 2.52 5.34 6.44
CA VAL A 32 2.77 6.26 7.57
C VAL A 32 2.09 5.77 8.85
N ASN A 33 0.87 5.23 8.75
CA ASN A 33 0.16 4.69 9.90
C ASN A 33 0.86 3.46 10.49
N LEU A 34 1.41 2.57 9.64
CA LEU A 34 2.22 1.43 10.10
C LEU A 34 3.50 1.89 10.79
N LEU A 35 4.19 2.90 10.25
CA LEU A 35 5.37 3.48 10.90
C LEU A 35 5.03 4.11 12.26
N ARG A 36 3.90 4.83 12.36
CA ARG A 36 3.41 5.39 13.62
C ARG A 36 3.04 4.32 14.63
N LEU A 37 2.44 3.21 14.18
CA LEU A 37 2.15 2.07 15.05
C LEU A 37 3.45 1.50 15.62
N LEU A 38 4.47 1.29 14.79
CA LEU A 38 5.77 0.76 15.23
C LEU A 38 6.53 1.72 16.15
N ALA A 39 6.51 3.03 15.83
CA ALA A 39 7.28 4.03 16.56
C ALA A 39 6.57 4.55 17.82
N GLY A 40 5.22 4.52 17.83
CA GLY A 40 4.39 5.15 18.85
C GLY A 40 3.74 4.18 19.83
N ALA A 41 3.83 2.87 19.61
CA ALA A 41 3.31 1.90 20.56
C ALA A 41 4.23 1.83 21.80
N PRO A 42 3.70 2.18 23.00
CA PRO A 42 4.49 2.18 24.24
C PRO A 42 4.96 0.78 24.64
N ASP A 43 4.23 -0.25 24.22
CA ASP A 43 4.60 -1.66 24.32
C ASP A 43 3.96 -2.42 23.14
N LEU A 44 4.78 -2.94 22.23
CA LEU A 44 4.35 -3.85 21.17
C LEU A 44 4.39 -5.32 21.61
N GLY A 45 4.71 -5.57 22.88
CA GLY A 45 5.14 -6.86 23.39
C GLY A 45 6.53 -7.23 22.87
N ALA A 46 6.72 -8.53 22.63
CA ALA A 46 7.89 -9.08 21.96
C ALA A 46 7.47 -9.69 20.62
N PRO A 47 7.22 -8.87 19.57
CA PRO A 47 6.86 -9.39 18.25
C PRO A 47 7.98 -10.31 17.76
N THR A 48 7.60 -11.47 17.22
CA THR A 48 8.58 -12.40 16.67
C THR A 48 9.27 -11.78 15.46
N LYS A 49 10.44 -12.31 15.11
CA LYS A 49 11.18 -11.87 13.93
C LYS A 49 10.32 -11.93 12.66
N GLU A 50 9.53 -12.99 12.51
CA GLU A 50 8.65 -13.20 11.36
C GLU A 50 7.55 -12.13 11.27
N VAL A 51 7.03 -11.67 12.41
CA VAL A 51 6.03 -10.60 12.45
C VAL A 51 6.64 -9.26 12.04
N LEU A 52 7.84 -8.95 12.53
CA LEU A 52 8.56 -7.73 12.13
C LEU A 52 8.94 -7.76 10.65
N ASP A 53 9.47 -8.88 10.17
CA ASP A 53 9.85 -9.09 8.77
C ASP A 53 8.64 -8.93 7.84
N GLY A 54 7.50 -9.54 8.19
CA GLY A 54 6.25 -9.37 7.47
C GLY A 54 5.72 -7.93 7.50
N THR A 55 5.91 -7.22 8.62
CA THR A 55 5.50 -5.81 8.75
C THR A 55 6.35 -4.90 7.85
N PHE A 56 7.67 -5.11 7.81
CA PHE A 56 8.56 -4.37 6.91
C PHE A 56 8.30 -4.73 5.45
N GLY A 57 8.09 -6.00 5.12
CA GLY A 57 7.70 -6.42 3.77
C GLY A 57 6.37 -5.79 3.31
N ALA A 58 5.40 -5.64 4.21
CA ALA A 58 4.17 -4.92 3.91
C ALA A 58 4.41 -3.41 3.65
N GLN A 59 5.33 -2.79 4.37
CA GLN A 59 5.72 -1.39 4.13
C GLN A 59 6.43 -1.22 2.78
N GLU A 60 7.35 -2.12 2.45
CA GLU A 60 8.02 -2.13 1.14
C GLU A 60 7.02 -2.30 0.00
N TYR A 61 6.06 -3.22 0.16
CA TYR A 61 4.98 -3.40 -0.82
C TYR A 61 4.16 -2.12 -0.99
N LEU A 62 3.72 -1.48 0.10
CA LEU A 62 2.93 -0.25 0.04
C LEU A 62 3.70 0.91 -0.60
N ALA A 63 5.00 1.03 -0.33
CA ALA A 63 5.86 2.03 -0.95
C ALA A 63 5.96 1.82 -2.47
N ALA A 64 6.28 0.60 -2.90
CA ALA A 64 6.39 0.24 -4.31
C ALA A 64 5.04 0.38 -5.03
N ASP A 65 3.93 0.04 -4.37
CA ASP A 65 2.59 0.18 -4.95
C ASP A 65 2.20 1.65 -5.13
N ALA A 66 2.48 2.50 -4.14
CA ALA A 66 2.28 3.94 -4.25
C ALA A 66 3.10 4.55 -5.39
N GLU A 67 4.38 4.18 -5.52
CA GLU A 67 5.24 4.65 -6.61
C GLU A 67 4.69 4.24 -7.98
N ARG A 68 4.25 2.99 -8.14
CA ARG A 68 3.64 2.52 -9.39
C ARG A 68 2.36 3.28 -9.73
N LEU A 69 1.53 3.59 -8.74
CA LEU A 69 0.29 4.36 -8.92
C LEU A 69 0.59 5.81 -9.33
N HIS A 70 1.61 6.44 -8.73
CA HIS A 70 2.08 7.77 -9.17
C HIS A 70 2.61 7.73 -10.60
N ALA A 71 3.51 6.80 -10.92
CA ALA A 71 4.08 6.67 -12.26
C ALA A 71 2.99 6.40 -13.32
N ALA A 72 1.99 5.58 -12.98
CA ALA A 72 0.85 5.36 -13.84
C ALA A 72 0.06 6.66 -14.07
N ALA A 73 -0.22 7.42 -13.01
CA ALA A 73 -0.90 8.72 -13.13
C ALA A 73 -0.10 9.73 -13.96
N GLU A 74 1.21 9.83 -13.74
CA GLU A 74 2.09 10.69 -14.53
C GLU A 74 2.09 10.31 -16.02
N GLY A 75 2.07 9.01 -16.32
CA GLY A 75 1.92 8.49 -17.68
C GLY A 75 0.61 8.86 -18.37
N TYR A 76 -0.49 9.10 -17.63
CA TYR A 76 -1.74 9.63 -18.18
C TYR A 76 -1.66 11.11 -18.58
N THR A 77 -0.74 11.86 -17.99
CA THR A 77 -0.51 13.29 -18.25
C THR A 77 0.48 13.55 -19.38
N GLN A 78 1.27 12.55 -19.82
CA GLN A 78 2.14 12.68 -20.98
C GLN A 78 1.37 12.38 -22.29
N PRO A 79 1.42 13.27 -23.29
CA PRO A 79 0.76 13.10 -24.59
C PRO A 79 1.40 12.03 -25.48
#